data_AF-A0A2G0QEC5-F1
#
_entry.id   AF-A0A2G0QEC5-F1
#
_cell.length_a   1.000
_cell.length_b   1.000
_cell.length_c   1.000
_cell.angle_alpha   90.00
_cell.angle_beta   90.00
_cell.angle_gamma   90.00
#
_symmetry.space_group_name_H-M   'P 1'
#
loop_
_entity.id
_entity.type
_entity.pdbx_description
1 polymer ?
#
loop_
_entity_poly.entity_id
_entity_poly.type
_entity_poly.pdbx_seq_one_letter_code
_entity_poly.pdbx_strand_id
1 'polypeptide(L)'
;MTLTQFGGLFVVYVISLVFILTLTYQEFRRVRFNFNVFFSLLYLLTFYFGFPLTSMLVFQFDVQVVPVDSLLYAMLASGCFYAIYYISYKTRVSYKTRLSDEARSDNAESETSLVIPSRKPLFTMNRVETNLACLLLAGIALGTVGAFFMQNGFLLFKLQSYSQIFSSQVSGVALKRFFYFFIPAMLVIFFLKPTKTRWLCFLVATVGFGILTYVIVGGTRANIIIAFALFLFIGIVRGWITLWMLLAAGIMGVVGMFWLALKRYSLDVSGAEAFYTFLYLTRDTFSPWENLALLLDNYSKIDFQGLAPIVRDFYVFIPSWLWPDRPNLVWNTANYFTWDVLDNRSGLAISPTLIGSLVVMGGVFFIPLGAVVVGFIIKWFDWIYEAGKQETNRYKAAILQAFCFGAIFNMIVLAREGVDSFVSRVVFFCIVFGLCLVAAKLLYWLFESAGLIRTFVVSNLAASQKTPVILDVRKRNGVE
;
A
#
# COMPACT_ATOMS: atom_id res chain seq x y z
N MET A 1 28.95 14.90 -15.62
CA MET A 1 27.99 14.61 -16.71
C MET A 1 28.07 15.73 -17.74
N THR A 2 28.27 15.44 -19.03
CA THR A 2 28.34 16.49 -20.06
C THR A 2 26.94 17.01 -20.43
N LEU A 3 26.85 18.23 -20.99
CA LEU A 3 25.58 18.83 -21.40
C LEU A 3 24.85 18.01 -22.48
N THR A 4 25.61 17.38 -23.38
CA THR A 4 25.08 16.51 -24.44
C THR A 4 24.50 15.20 -23.89
N GLN A 5 25.20 14.57 -22.94
CA GLN A 5 24.71 13.40 -22.21
C GLN A 5 23.43 13.71 -21.43
N PHE A 6 23.37 14.88 -20.79
CA PHE A 6 22.13 15.36 -20.15
C PHE A 6 21.00 15.55 -21.15
N GLY A 7 21.26 16.17 -22.30
CA GLY A 7 20.27 16.32 -23.36
C GLY A 7 19.67 14.98 -23.80
N GLY A 8 20.50 13.96 -24.00
CA GLY A 8 20.06 12.60 -24.33
C GLY A 8 19.17 11.98 -23.26
N LEU A 9 19.61 12.00 -21.99
CA LEU A 9 18.81 11.50 -20.86
C LEU A 9 17.49 12.27 -20.70
N PHE A 10 17.52 13.59 -20.87
CA PHE A 10 16.34 14.45 -20.75
C PHE A 10 15.29 14.11 -21.81
N VAL A 11 15.70 13.84 -23.06
CA VAL A 11 14.77 13.41 -24.11
C VAL A 11 14.09 12.10 -23.74
N VAL A 12 14.85 11.09 -23.31
CA VAL A 12 14.30 9.78 -22.90
C VAL A 12 13.38 9.92 -21.69
N TYR A 13 13.76 10.77 -20.74
CA TYR A 13 12.95 11.12 -19.58
C TYR A 13 11.61 11.72 -19.99
N VAL A 14 11.61 12.77 -20.82
CA VAL A 14 10.37 13.46 -21.23
C VAL A 14 9.46 12.51 -22.02
N ILE A 15 10.00 11.72 -22.95
CA ILE A 15 9.20 10.75 -23.72
C ILE A 15 8.53 9.74 -22.79
N SER A 16 9.30 9.15 -21.88
CA SER A 16 8.79 8.15 -20.93
C SER A 16 7.78 8.76 -19.95
N LEU A 17 8.05 9.96 -19.45
CA LEU A 17 7.19 10.69 -18.53
C LEU A 17 5.85 11.03 -19.19
N VAL A 18 5.88 11.59 -20.40
CA VAL A 18 4.67 11.93 -21.17
C VAL A 18 3.86 10.67 -21.48
N PHE A 19 4.52 9.58 -21.87
CA PHE A 19 3.87 8.29 -22.11
C PHE A 19 3.11 7.79 -20.86
N ILE A 20 3.77 7.72 -19.71
CA ILE A 20 3.16 7.22 -18.47
C ILE A 20 2.06 8.16 -17.98
N LEU A 21 2.29 9.47 -18.00
CA LEU A 21 1.31 10.48 -17.58
C LEU A 21 0.06 10.46 -18.47
N THR A 22 0.23 10.32 -19.79
CA THR A 22 -0.91 10.24 -20.72
C THR A 22 -1.79 9.04 -20.42
N LEU A 23 -1.19 7.86 -20.23
CA LEU A 23 -1.93 6.65 -19.88
C LEU A 23 -2.62 6.78 -18.51
N THR A 24 -1.93 7.36 -17.54
CA THR A 24 -2.47 7.56 -16.18
C THR A 24 -3.64 8.55 -16.21
N TYR A 25 -3.52 9.64 -16.97
CA TYR A 25 -4.56 10.65 -17.12
C TYR A 25 -5.82 10.11 -17.79
N GLN A 26 -5.66 9.28 -18.83
CA GLN A 26 -6.78 8.60 -19.47
C GLN A 26 -7.55 7.69 -18.50
N GLU A 27 -6.84 6.96 -17.64
CA GLU A 27 -7.46 6.09 -16.64
C GLU A 27 -8.11 6.89 -15.51
N PHE A 28 -7.47 7.95 -15.02
CA PHE A 28 -8.02 8.84 -14.01
C PHE A 28 -9.32 9.52 -14.48
N ARG A 29 -9.39 9.90 -15.77
CA ARG A 29 -10.60 10.43 -16.39
C ARG A 29 -11.75 9.42 -16.44
N ARG A 30 -11.45 8.12 -16.62
CA ARG A 30 -12.46 7.06 -16.66
C ARG A 30 -12.96 6.70 -15.27
N VAL A 31 -12.03 6.53 -14.33
CA VAL A 31 -12.33 6.12 -12.96
C VAL A 31 -11.51 7.00 -12.03
N ARG A 32 -12.18 7.84 -11.22
CA ARG A 32 -11.51 8.78 -10.29
C ARG A 32 -10.49 8.07 -9.38
N PHE A 33 -10.73 6.81 -9.03
CA PHE A 33 -9.74 6.00 -8.31
C PHE A 33 -9.75 4.54 -8.73
N ASN A 34 -8.54 4.05 -8.99
CA ASN A 34 -8.21 2.65 -9.18
C ASN A 34 -6.81 2.36 -8.61
N PHE A 35 -6.50 1.12 -8.20
CA PHE A 35 -5.14 0.75 -7.78
C PHE A 35 -4.14 0.90 -8.92
N ASN A 36 -4.57 0.72 -10.18
CA ASN A 36 -3.71 1.04 -11.32
C ASN A 36 -3.25 2.50 -11.32
N VAL A 37 -4.16 3.47 -11.15
CA VAL A 37 -3.79 4.90 -11.11
C VAL A 37 -2.87 5.17 -9.92
N PHE A 38 -3.15 4.57 -8.77
CA PHE A 38 -2.30 4.71 -7.59
C PHE A 38 -0.90 4.13 -7.80
N PHE A 39 -0.81 2.93 -8.35
CA PHE A 39 0.46 2.29 -8.69
C PHE A 39 1.24 3.13 -9.72
N SER A 40 0.59 3.65 -10.77
CA SER A 40 1.24 4.53 -11.75
C SER A 40 1.79 5.80 -11.12
N LEU A 41 1.07 6.42 -10.18
CA LEU A 41 1.56 7.58 -9.44
C LEU A 41 2.76 7.24 -8.55
N LEU A 42 2.72 6.11 -7.84
CA LEU A 42 3.85 5.62 -7.05
C LEU A 42 5.06 5.27 -7.93
N TYR A 43 4.81 4.70 -9.10
CA TYR A 43 5.84 4.35 -10.07
C TYR A 43 6.55 5.59 -10.60
N LEU A 44 5.79 6.62 -10.98
CA LEU A 44 6.34 7.94 -11.35
C LEU A 44 7.13 8.57 -10.21
N LEU A 45 6.59 8.52 -8.98
CA LEU A 45 7.28 9.02 -7.80
C LEU A 45 8.60 8.28 -7.55
N THR A 46 8.62 6.95 -7.72
CA THR A 46 9.79 6.13 -7.41
C THR A 46 10.88 6.24 -8.48
N PHE A 47 10.51 6.20 -9.77
CA PHE A 47 11.47 6.08 -10.87
C PHE A 47 11.76 7.38 -11.63
N TYR A 48 10.85 8.36 -11.62
CA TYR A 48 10.95 9.57 -12.45
C TYR A 48 11.08 10.87 -11.67
N PHE A 49 10.57 10.94 -10.43
CA PHE A 49 10.63 12.17 -9.63
C PHE A 49 12.06 12.56 -9.22
N GLY A 50 12.96 11.58 -9.09
CA GLY A 50 14.35 11.81 -8.69
C GLY A 50 15.21 12.40 -9.78
N PHE A 51 14.89 12.23 -11.07
CA PHE A 51 15.75 12.72 -12.17
C PHE A 51 15.95 14.25 -12.16
N PRO A 52 14.91 15.09 -12.00
CA PRO A 52 15.10 16.54 -11.82
C PRO A 52 15.96 16.89 -10.61
N LEU A 53 15.80 16.17 -9.50
CA LEU A 53 16.59 16.40 -8.27
C LEU A 53 18.06 16.03 -8.48
N THR A 54 18.34 14.88 -9.11
CA THR A 54 19.69 14.46 -9.50
C THR A 54 20.31 15.48 -10.45
N SER A 55 19.54 16.03 -11.39
CA SER A 55 20.03 17.05 -12.33
C SER A 55 20.44 18.32 -11.61
N MET A 56 19.64 18.81 -10.65
CA MET A 56 20.01 19.96 -9.82
C MET A 56 21.27 19.69 -9.00
N LEU A 57 21.40 18.49 -8.41
CA LEU A 57 22.59 18.08 -7.65
C LEU A 57 23.86 18.07 -8.52
N VAL A 58 23.79 17.53 -9.74
CA VAL A 58 24.93 17.48 -10.66
C VAL A 58 25.35 18.87 -11.13
N PHE A 59 24.40 19.73 -11.54
CA PHE A 59 24.75 21.03 -12.12
C PHE A 59 25.04 22.12 -11.09
N GLN A 60 24.44 22.08 -9.90
CA GLN A 60 24.64 23.10 -8.88
C GLN A 60 25.72 22.73 -7.85
N PHE A 61 25.91 21.44 -7.59
CA PHE A 61 26.80 20.97 -6.52
C PHE A 61 27.91 20.01 -7.02
N ASP A 62 28.04 19.83 -8.34
CA ASP A 62 29.04 18.96 -9.00
C ASP A 62 29.11 17.54 -8.41
N VAL A 63 27.95 17.01 -8.01
CA VAL A 63 27.85 15.67 -7.41
C VAL A 63 28.18 14.61 -8.44
N GLN A 64 29.10 13.72 -8.08
CA GLN A 64 29.37 12.54 -8.88
C GLN A 64 28.19 11.57 -8.81
N VAL A 65 27.59 11.34 -9.98
CA VAL A 65 26.51 10.37 -10.19
C VAL A 65 27.04 9.16 -10.94
N VAL A 66 26.28 8.07 -10.87
CA VAL A 66 26.49 6.84 -11.64
C VAL A 66 26.75 7.16 -13.12
N PRO A 67 27.56 6.35 -13.84
CA PRO A 67 27.74 6.50 -15.28
C PRO A 67 26.42 6.71 -16.03
N VAL A 68 26.46 7.64 -16.99
CA VAL A 68 25.29 8.08 -17.77
C VAL A 68 24.61 6.90 -18.48
N ASP A 69 25.39 5.93 -18.94
CA ASP A 69 24.88 4.73 -19.62
C ASP A 69 24.02 3.89 -18.68
N SER A 70 24.45 3.70 -17.43
CA SER A 70 23.70 2.98 -16.40
C SER A 70 22.42 3.72 -16.00
N LEU A 71 22.45 5.07 -15.94
CA LEU A 71 21.25 5.90 -15.75
C LEU A 71 20.27 5.76 -16.93
N LEU A 72 20.78 5.72 -18.16
CA LEU A 72 19.98 5.50 -19.37
C LEU A 72 19.32 4.11 -19.35
N TYR A 73 20.07 3.06 -19.00
CA TYR A 73 19.52 1.71 -18.86
C TYR A 73 18.44 1.63 -17.79
N ALA A 74 18.61 2.30 -16.65
CA ALA A 74 17.58 2.37 -15.61
C ALA A 74 16.29 3.06 -16.12
N MET A 75 16.42 4.14 -16.90
CA MET A 75 15.28 4.83 -17.51
C MET A 75 14.57 4.00 -18.58
N LEU A 76 15.33 3.32 -19.44
CA LEU A 76 14.77 2.45 -20.47
C LEU A 76 14.10 1.21 -19.87
N ALA A 77 14.73 0.59 -18.87
CA ALA A 77 14.17 -0.54 -18.12
C ALA A 77 12.87 -0.14 -17.43
N SER A 78 12.81 1.03 -16.80
CA SER A 78 11.58 1.53 -16.16
C SER A 78 10.49 1.91 -17.17
N GLY A 79 10.84 2.48 -18.32
CA GLY A 79 9.87 2.73 -19.40
C GLY A 79 9.29 1.44 -19.97
N CYS A 80 10.16 0.46 -20.29
CA CYS A 80 9.75 -0.84 -20.84
C CYS A 80 8.92 -1.65 -19.84
N PHE A 81 9.34 -1.68 -18.56
CA PHE A 81 8.59 -2.34 -17.49
C PHE A 81 7.16 -1.79 -17.42
N TYR A 82 6.99 -0.47 -17.43
CA TYR A 82 5.67 0.14 -17.36
C TYR A 82 4.80 -0.18 -18.59
N ALA A 83 5.39 -0.18 -19.79
CA ALA A 83 4.67 -0.54 -21.02
C ALA A 83 4.13 -1.98 -20.95
N ILE A 84 4.97 -2.95 -20.55
CA ILE A 84 4.59 -4.36 -20.41
C ILE A 84 3.56 -4.53 -19.30
N TYR A 85 3.76 -3.86 -18.16
CA TYR A 85 2.81 -3.81 -17.06
C TYR A 85 1.43 -3.33 -17.54
N TYR A 86 1.37 -2.21 -18.27
CA TYR A 86 0.12 -1.62 -18.72
C TYR A 86 -0.61 -2.52 -19.72
N ILE A 87 0.12 -3.12 -20.66
CA ILE A 87 -0.43 -4.10 -21.60
C ILE A 87 -1.03 -5.28 -20.82
N SER A 88 -0.26 -5.85 -19.89
CA SER A 88 -0.68 -6.99 -19.06
C SER A 88 -1.91 -6.68 -18.23
N TYR A 89 -1.95 -5.49 -17.61
CA TYR A 89 -3.10 -5.00 -16.88
C TYR A 89 -4.36 -4.88 -17.75
N LYS A 90 -4.21 -4.37 -18.98
CA LYS A 90 -5.31 -4.23 -19.95
C LYS A 90 -5.71 -5.53 -20.63
N THR A 91 -4.82 -6.53 -20.70
CA THR A 91 -5.17 -7.82 -21.30
C THR A 91 -6.39 -8.41 -20.59
N ARG A 92 -7.43 -8.69 -21.37
CA ARG A 92 -8.64 -9.33 -20.86
C ARG A 92 -8.34 -10.80 -20.63
N VAL A 93 -7.84 -11.14 -19.45
CA VAL A 93 -7.99 -12.50 -18.92
C VAL A 93 -9.49 -12.80 -18.95
N SER A 94 -9.85 -13.78 -19.77
CA SER A 94 -11.19 -14.14 -20.23
C SER A 94 -12.07 -14.73 -19.12
N TYR A 95 -12.06 -14.13 -17.93
CA TYR A 95 -12.98 -14.49 -16.85
C TYR A 95 -14.30 -13.72 -16.96
N LYS A 96 -14.29 -12.55 -17.63
CA LYS A 96 -15.51 -11.74 -17.85
C LYS A 96 -16.40 -12.30 -18.96
N THR A 97 -15.83 -13.05 -19.92
CA THR A 97 -16.58 -13.60 -21.07
C THR A 97 -17.43 -14.82 -20.68
N ARG A 98 -17.00 -15.66 -19.73
CA ARG A 98 -17.88 -16.73 -19.20
C ARG A 98 -19.04 -16.18 -18.37
N LEU A 99 -18.84 -15.09 -17.63
CA LEU A 99 -19.91 -14.45 -16.85
C LEU A 99 -20.93 -13.69 -17.71
N SER A 100 -20.55 -13.23 -18.91
CA SER A 100 -21.46 -12.57 -19.84
C SER A 100 -22.12 -13.53 -20.83
N ASP A 101 -21.47 -14.64 -21.19
CA ASP A 101 -22.06 -15.63 -22.10
C ASP A 101 -23.04 -16.56 -21.37
N GLU A 102 -22.80 -16.92 -20.09
CA GLU A 102 -23.81 -17.61 -19.27
C GLU A 102 -25.04 -16.70 -19.02
N ALA A 103 -24.84 -15.39 -18.88
CA ALA A 103 -25.94 -14.42 -18.74
C ALA A 103 -26.67 -14.09 -20.05
N ARG A 104 -26.16 -14.56 -21.19
CA ARG A 104 -26.69 -14.26 -22.53
C ARG A 104 -27.23 -15.49 -23.26
N SER A 105 -26.88 -16.69 -22.81
CA SER A 105 -27.55 -17.94 -23.22
C SER A 105 -28.90 -18.18 -22.54
N ASP A 106 -29.22 -17.45 -21.47
CA ASP A 106 -30.46 -17.62 -20.69
C ASP A 106 -31.67 -16.80 -21.21
N ASN A 107 -31.52 -16.10 -22.34
CA ASN A 107 -32.58 -15.24 -22.91
C ASN A 107 -33.22 -15.79 -24.19
N ALA A 108 -33.17 -17.11 -24.41
CA ALA A 108 -33.92 -17.76 -25.48
C ALA A 108 -34.77 -18.91 -24.93
N GLU A 109 -36.05 -18.58 -24.75
CA GLU A 109 -37.22 -19.47 -24.76
C GLU A 109 -37.59 -20.28 -23.50
N SER A 110 -38.83 -20.00 -23.09
CA SER A 110 -39.81 -20.89 -22.44
C SER A 110 -39.97 -20.82 -20.91
N GLU A 111 -41.17 -20.33 -20.56
CA GLU A 111 -41.90 -20.50 -19.32
C GLU A 111 -41.71 -21.91 -18.73
N THR A 112 -41.11 -22.03 -17.55
CA THR A 112 -41.56 -22.82 -16.39
C THR A 112 -40.60 -22.52 -15.24
N SER A 113 -41.17 -22.15 -14.11
CA SER A 113 -40.54 -21.91 -12.81
C SER A 113 -39.37 -22.84 -12.47
N LEU A 114 -38.13 -22.35 -12.61
CA LEU A 114 -36.94 -22.90 -11.95
C LEU A 114 -36.07 -21.75 -11.43
N VAL A 115 -35.96 -21.70 -10.11
CA VAL A 115 -35.13 -20.77 -9.34
C VAL A 115 -33.68 -20.91 -9.78
N ILE A 116 -33.17 -19.96 -10.57
CA ILE A 116 -31.74 -19.87 -10.88
C ILE A 116 -31.02 -19.48 -9.59
N PRO A 117 -30.03 -20.26 -9.12
CA PRO A 117 -29.45 -20.06 -7.80
C PRO A 117 -28.68 -18.74 -7.78
N SER A 118 -29.14 -17.80 -6.96
CA SER A 118 -28.28 -16.75 -6.44
C SER A 118 -27.03 -17.44 -5.90
N ARG A 119 -25.85 -17.16 -6.47
CA ARG A 119 -24.59 -17.68 -5.93
C ARG A 119 -24.62 -17.38 -4.44
N LYS A 120 -24.75 -18.42 -3.62
CA LYS A 120 -24.77 -18.28 -2.16
C LYS A 120 -23.59 -17.40 -1.82
N PRO A 121 -23.79 -16.23 -1.16
CA PRO A 121 -22.67 -15.42 -0.73
C PRO A 121 -21.83 -16.29 0.21
N LEU A 122 -20.72 -16.84 -0.30
CA LEU A 122 -19.81 -17.74 0.44
C LEU A 122 -19.31 -17.09 1.74
N PHE A 123 -19.43 -15.77 1.84
CA PHE A 123 -19.12 -15.01 3.03
C PHE A 123 -20.13 -13.89 3.22
N THR A 124 -21.22 -14.13 3.97
CA THR A 124 -22.01 -13.05 4.56
C THR A 124 -21.32 -12.58 5.84
N MET A 125 -21.41 -11.27 6.10
CA MET A 125 -20.89 -10.66 7.32
C MET A 125 -22.01 -9.89 8.02
N ASN A 126 -22.19 -10.16 9.30
CA ASN A 126 -23.16 -9.51 10.18
C ASN A 126 -22.51 -8.37 10.97
N ARG A 127 -23.34 -7.53 11.60
CA ARG A 127 -22.90 -6.41 12.45
C ARG A 127 -21.96 -6.87 13.56
N VAL A 128 -22.30 -7.97 14.23
CA VAL A 128 -21.54 -8.50 15.35
C VAL A 128 -20.21 -9.05 14.87
N GLU A 129 -20.21 -9.88 13.82
CA GLU A 129 -18.98 -10.42 13.21
C GLU A 129 -18.02 -9.32 12.75
N THR A 130 -18.54 -8.24 12.15
CA THR A 130 -17.71 -7.11 11.68
C THR A 130 -17.09 -6.34 12.83
N ASN A 131 -17.85 -6.12 13.91
CA ASN A 131 -17.33 -5.47 15.11
C ASN A 131 -16.31 -6.37 15.83
N LEU A 132 -16.53 -7.69 15.89
CA LEU A 132 -15.58 -8.64 16.44
C LEU A 132 -14.29 -8.68 15.62
N ALA A 133 -14.37 -8.74 14.29
CA ALA A 133 -13.20 -8.68 13.42
C ALA A 133 -12.41 -7.38 13.62
N CYS A 134 -13.11 -6.25 13.75
CA CYS A 134 -12.49 -4.96 14.07
C CYS A 134 -11.79 -4.98 15.44
N LEU A 135 -12.43 -5.53 16.46
CA LEU A 135 -11.86 -5.63 17.81
C LEU A 135 -10.66 -6.57 17.85
N LEU A 136 -10.68 -7.69 17.12
CA LEU A 136 -9.55 -8.61 17.00
C LEU A 136 -8.36 -7.93 16.31
N LEU A 137 -8.57 -7.22 15.20
CA LEU A 137 -7.51 -6.48 14.51
C LEU A 137 -6.90 -5.40 15.40
N ALA A 138 -7.74 -4.61 16.09
CA ALA A 138 -7.28 -3.60 17.04
C ALA A 138 -6.57 -4.23 18.25
N GLY A 139 -7.09 -5.35 18.76
CA GLY A 139 -6.56 -6.10 19.89
C GLY A 139 -5.18 -6.69 19.61
N ILE A 140 -4.96 -7.25 18.41
CA ILE A 140 -3.64 -7.73 17.98
C ILE A 140 -2.65 -6.56 17.94
N ALA A 141 -3.02 -5.42 17.35
CA ALA A 141 -2.13 -4.27 17.26
C ALA A 141 -1.80 -3.69 18.65
N LEU A 142 -2.80 -3.48 19.51
CA LEU A 142 -2.60 -2.95 20.86
C LEU A 142 -1.87 -3.94 21.77
N GLY A 143 -2.22 -5.23 21.71
CA GLY A 143 -1.58 -6.28 22.49
C GLY A 143 -0.11 -6.47 22.11
N THR A 144 0.22 -6.41 20.82
CA THR A 144 1.63 -6.49 20.37
C THR A 144 2.42 -5.24 20.73
N VAL A 145 1.83 -4.04 20.66
CA VAL A 145 2.48 -2.81 21.16
C VAL A 145 2.74 -2.90 22.67
N GLY A 146 1.75 -3.39 23.43
CA GLY A 146 1.89 -3.60 24.87
C GLY A 146 2.97 -4.61 25.22
N ALA A 147 3.00 -5.77 24.54
CA ALA A 147 4.04 -6.78 24.73
C ALA A 147 5.43 -6.23 24.39
N PHE A 148 5.56 -5.50 23.28
CA PHE A 148 6.83 -4.88 22.89
C PHE A 148 7.30 -3.83 23.92
N PHE A 149 6.37 -3.04 24.46
CA PHE A 149 6.64 -2.08 25.52
C PHE A 149 7.08 -2.76 26.83
N MET A 150 6.45 -3.87 27.22
CA MET A 150 6.85 -4.63 28.41
C MET A 150 8.24 -5.23 28.28
N GLN A 151 8.64 -5.63 27.08
CA GLN A 151 9.94 -6.24 26.82
C GLN A 151 11.08 -5.22 26.75
N ASN A 152 10.86 -4.04 26.16
CA ASN A 152 11.94 -3.11 25.81
C ASN A 152 11.84 -1.74 26.52
N GLY A 153 10.66 -1.37 27.03
CA GLY A 153 10.34 -0.03 27.52
C GLY A 153 10.29 1.01 26.38
N PHE A 154 10.53 2.28 26.71
CA PHE A 154 10.59 3.35 25.71
C PHE A 154 11.97 3.40 25.03
N LEU A 155 12.06 2.87 23.81
CA LEU A 155 13.33 2.84 23.07
C LEU A 155 13.79 4.22 22.60
N LEU A 156 12.88 5.18 22.40
CA LEU A 156 13.23 6.52 21.90
C LEU A 156 14.14 7.30 22.86
N PHE A 157 14.05 7.04 24.17
CA PHE A 157 14.89 7.69 25.17
C PHE A 157 16.17 6.89 25.49
N LYS A 158 16.28 5.64 25.03
CA LYS A 158 17.42 4.76 25.28
C LYS A 158 18.42 4.69 24.12
N LEU A 159 17.98 4.88 22.88
CA LEU A 159 18.81 4.69 21.69
C LEU A 159 19.40 6.03 21.22
N GLN A 160 20.73 6.06 21.02
CA GLN A 160 21.41 7.24 20.47
C GLN A 160 21.51 7.21 18.93
N SER A 161 21.37 6.04 18.29
CA SER A 161 21.39 5.93 16.82
C SER A 161 20.29 5.00 16.26
N TYR A 162 19.82 5.28 15.04
CA TYR A 162 18.74 4.52 14.37
C TYR A 162 19.12 3.06 14.07
N SER A 163 20.41 2.79 13.81
CA SER A 163 20.90 1.42 13.55
C SER A 163 20.82 0.52 14.79
N GLN A 164 20.85 1.09 15.99
CA GLN A 164 20.69 0.32 17.24
C GLN A 164 19.27 -0.27 17.41
N ILE A 165 18.27 0.22 16.66
CA ILE A 165 16.91 -0.36 16.60
C ILE A 165 16.93 -1.79 16.05
N PHE A 166 17.98 -2.16 15.31
CA PHE A 166 18.23 -3.49 14.74
C PHE A 166 19.35 -4.25 15.46
N SER A 167 19.88 -3.71 16.57
CA SER A 167 20.85 -4.42 17.39
C SER A 167 20.19 -5.57 18.16
N SER A 168 20.98 -6.56 18.57
CA SER A 168 20.55 -7.69 19.40
C SER A 168 19.96 -7.29 20.75
N GLN A 169 20.08 -6.01 21.15
CA GLN A 169 19.55 -5.47 22.40
C GLN A 169 18.03 -5.24 22.36
N VAL A 170 17.41 -5.21 21.18
CA VAL A 170 15.95 -5.01 21.04
C VAL A 170 15.28 -6.34 20.70
N SER A 171 14.52 -6.86 21.65
CA SER A 171 13.75 -8.10 21.47
C SER A 171 12.40 -7.81 20.77
N GLY A 172 11.95 -8.74 19.91
CA GLY A 172 10.62 -8.64 19.31
C GLY A 172 10.48 -7.66 18.14
N VAL A 173 11.54 -7.40 17.35
CA VAL A 173 11.48 -6.51 16.16
C VAL A 173 10.36 -6.91 15.17
N ALA A 174 10.06 -8.21 15.06
CA ALA A 174 8.97 -8.71 14.23
C ALA A 174 7.57 -8.22 14.68
N LEU A 175 7.37 -7.93 15.97
CA LEU A 175 6.09 -7.44 16.49
C LEU A 175 5.67 -6.11 15.84
N LYS A 176 6.64 -5.31 15.38
CA LYS A 176 6.38 -4.04 14.69
C LYS A 176 5.48 -4.20 13.47
N ARG A 177 5.53 -5.36 12.79
CA ARG A 177 4.69 -5.66 11.62
C ARG A 177 3.22 -5.84 11.99
N PHE A 178 2.90 -6.18 13.24
CA PHE A 178 1.51 -6.30 13.70
C PHE A 178 0.87 -4.95 14.03
N PHE A 179 1.66 -3.90 14.23
CA PHE A 179 1.13 -2.57 14.55
C PHE A 179 0.31 -2.02 13.37
N TYR A 180 0.64 -2.43 12.15
CA TYR A 180 -0.08 -2.03 10.94
C TYR A 180 -1.55 -2.49 10.94
N PHE A 181 -1.95 -3.50 11.72
CA PHE A 181 -3.35 -3.95 11.79
C PHE A 181 -4.29 -2.98 12.53
N PHE A 182 -3.75 -1.98 13.23
CA PHE A 182 -4.58 -0.91 13.79
C PHE A 182 -5.27 -0.08 12.71
N ILE A 183 -4.58 0.15 11.58
CA ILE A 183 -5.08 0.93 10.45
C ILE A 183 -6.32 0.27 9.81
N PRO A 184 -6.29 -1.00 9.35
CA PRO A 184 -7.48 -1.66 8.81
C PRO A 184 -8.61 -1.76 9.84
N ALA A 185 -8.32 -1.92 11.14
CA ALA A 185 -9.37 -1.88 12.17
C ALA A 185 -10.12 -0.52 12.16
N MET A 186 -9.38 0.59 12.15
CA MET A 186 -9.98 1.92 12.08
C MET A 186 -10.66 2.20 10.73
N LEU A 187 -10.15 1.63 9.63
CA LEU A 187 -10.80 1.68 8.32
C LEU A 187 -12.16 0.98 8.34
N VAL A 188 -12.31 -0.16 9.01
CA VAL A 188 -13.62 -0.83 9.17
C VAL A 188 -14.61 0.12 9.86
N ILE A 189 -14.24 0.76 10.97
CA ILE A 189 -15.10 1.72 11.69
C ILE A 189 -15.52 2.90 10.80
N PHE A 190 -14.59 3.39 9.96
CA PHE A 190 -14.85 4.44 9.00
C PHE A 190 -15.83 3.98 7.90
N PHE A 191 -15.55 2.88 7.21
CA PHE A 191 -16.39 2.38 6.12
C PHE A 191 -17.76 1.90 6.59
N LEU A 192 -17.89 1.50 7.86
CA LEU A 192 -19.19 1.22 8.46
C LEU A 192 -20.11 2.43 8.46
N LYS A 193 -19.64 3.66 8.68
CA LYS A 193 -20.45 4.88 8.48
C LYS A 193 -19.56 6.02 7.94
N PRO A 194 -19.44 6.17 6.62
CA PRO A 194 -18.52 7.15 6.06
C PRO A 194 -19.06 8.57 6.28
N THR A 195 -18.56 9.26 7.31
CA THR A 195 -18.89 10.67 7.62
C THR A 195 -17.60 11.49 7.77
N LYS A 196 -17.68 12.81 7.56
CA LYS A 196 -16.53 13.72 7.75
C LYS A 196 -15.96 13.63 9.18
N THR A 197 -16.83 13.51 10.18
CA THR A 197 -16.41 13.35 11.59
C THR A 197 -15.61 12.06 11.81
N ARG A 198 -16.05 10.94 11.23
CA ARG A 198 -15.33 9.67 11.37
C ARG A 198 -14.04 9.62 10.57
N TRP A 199 -13.96 10.37 9.47
CA TRP A 199 -12.72 10.55 8.73
C TRP A 199 -11.67 11.33 9.53
N LEU A 200 -12.09 12.39 10.23
CA LEU A 200 -11.19 13.11 11.14
C LEU A 200 -10.86 12.27 12.38
N CYS A 201 -11.82 11.52 12.92
CA CYS A 201 -11.57 10.56 14.00
C CYS A 201 -10.57 9.47 13.59
N PHE A 202 -10.67 8.97 12.35
CA PHE A 202 -9.70 8.05 11.76
C PHE A 202 -8.29 8.66 11.79
N LEU A 203 -8.13 9.93 11.36
CA LEU A 203 -6.85 10.62 11.41
C LEU A 203 -6.32 10.72 12.84
N VAL A 204 -7.12 11.23 13.79
CA VAL A 204 -6.71 11.43 15.17
C VAL A 204 -6.31 10.11 15.83
N ALA A 205 -7.12 9.05 15.65
CA ALA A 205 -6.83 7.74 16.22
C ALA A 205 -5.57 7.11 15.63
N THR A 206 -5.42 7.14 14.30
CA THR A 206 -4.29 6.50 13.62
C THR A 206 -2.98 7.28 13.78
N VAL A 207 -3.02 8.62 13.75
CA VAL A 207 -1.85 9.46 14.05
C VAL A 207 -1.48 9.35 15.52
N GLY A 208 -2.45 9.35 16.44
CA GLY A 208 -2.19 9.13 17.87
C GLY A 208 -1.51 7.79 18.14
N PHE A 209 -2.00 6.70 17.52
CA PHE A 209 -1.34 5.40 17.56
C PHE A 209 0.04 5.42 16.87
N GLY A 210 0.19 6.17 15.78
CA GLY A 210 1.47 6.40 15.11
C GLY A 210 2.50 7.09 16.01
N ILE A 211 2.10 8.10 16.78
CA ILE A 211 2.95 8.79 17.76
C ILE A 211 3.30 7.85 18.92
N LEU A 212 2.33 7.11 19.45
CA LEU A 212 2.57 6.12 20.49
C LEU A 212 3.62 5.09 20.05
N THR A 213 3.45 4.52 18.86
CA THR A 213 4.42 3.57 18.29
C THR A 213 5.76 4.23 17.96
N TYR A 214 5.77 5.50 17.54
CA TYR A 214 7.01 6.26 17.34
C TYR A 214 7.84 6.34 18.63
N VAL A 215 7.21 6.64 19.77
CA VAL A 215 7.90 6.75 21.07
C VAL A 215 8.35 5.38 21.58
N ILE A 216 7.50 4.35 21.46
CA ILE A 216 7.81 3.00 21.93
C ILE A 216 8.93 2.35 21.11
N VAL A 217 8.90 2.51 19.78
CA VAL A 217 9.79 1.79 18.86
C VAL A 217 11.14 2.50 18.63
N GLY A 218 11.28 3.77 19.02
CA GLY A 218 12.53 4.52 18.82
C GLY A 218 12.57 5.36 17.55
N GLY A 219 11.43 5.89 17.13
CA GLY A 219 11.35 6.92 16.11
C GLY A 219 11.04 6.44 14.69
N THR A 220 10.24 5.37 14.56
CA THR A 220 9.73 4.89 13.27
C THR A 220 8.59 5.77 12.77
N ARG A 221 8.85 6.53 11.70
CA ARG A 221 7.89 7.48 11.10
C ARG A 221 6.84 6.80 10.20
N ALA A 222 7.05 5.53 9.84
CA ALA A 222 6.24 4.82 8.85
C ALA A 222 4.74 4.78 9.20
N ASN A 223 4.37 4.48 10.45
CA ASN A 223 2.96 4.37 10.85
C ASN A 223 2.20 5.70 10.67
N ILE A 224 2.84 6.82 11.02
CA ILE A 224 2.28 8.17 10.88
C ILE A 224 2.11 8.51 9.39
N ILE A 225 3.14 8.24 8.58
CA ILE A 225 3.12 8.51 7.14
C ILE A 225 2.00 7.70 6.46
N ILE A 226 1.85 6.42 6.80
CA ILE A 226 0.80 5.57 6.22
C ILE A 226 -0.58 6.08 6.60
N ALA A 227 -0.79 6.40 7.88
CA ALA A 227 -2.05 6.94 8.37
C ALA A 227 -2.45 8.24 7.64
N PHE A 228 -1.48 9.16 7.49
CA PHE A 228 -1.68 10.43 6.80
C PHE A 228 -1.94 10.24 5.30
N ALA A 229 -1.18 9.37 4.64
CA ALA A 229 -1.37 9.04 3.23
C ALA A 229 -2.76 8.46 2.97
N LEU A 230 -3.21 7.50 3.80
CA LEU A 230 -4.55 6.92 3.70
C LEU A 230 -5.65 7.94 3.96
N PHE A 231 -5.46 8.84 4.93
CA PHE A 231 -6.40 9.91 5.21
C PHE A 231 -6.60 10.83 4.00
N LEU A 232 -5.51 11.32 3.40
CA LEU A 232 -5.53 12.15 2.20
C LEU A 232 -6.19 11.41 1.04
N PHE A 233 -5.83 10.15 0.89
CA PHE A 233 -6.29 9.29 -0.18
C PHE A 233 -7.82 9.04 -0.11
N ILE A 234 -8.35 8.71 1.08
CA ILE A 234 -9.80 8.61 1.33
C ILE A 234 -10.51 9.94 1.06
N GLY A 235 -9.88 11.05 1.44
CA GLY A 235 -10.40 12.40 1.22
C GLY A 235 -10.62 12.73 -0.26
N ILE A 236 -9.70 12.28 -1.13
CA ILE A 236 -9.80 12.44 -2.59
C ILE A 236 -10.92 11.59 -3.16
N VAL A 237 -10.97 10.31 -2.78
CA VAL A 237 -12.00 9.37 -3.26
C VAL A 237 -13.41 9.87 -2.92
N ARG A 238 -13.58 10.48 -1.74
CA ARG A 238 -14.85 11.05 -1.28
C ARG A 238 -15.11 12.47 -1.78
N GLY A 239 -14.16 13.11 -2.45
CA GLY A 239 -14.28 14.48 -2.96
C GLY A 239 -14.26 15.57 -1.87
N TRP A 240 -13.76 15.25 -0.67
CA TRP A 240 -13.56 16.24 0.41
C TRP A 240 -12.24 17.00 0.26
N ILE A 241 -11.27 16.39 -0.41
CA ILE A 241 -9.95 16.98 -0.68
C ILE A 241 -9.82 17.21 -2.18
N THR A 242 -9.41 18.41 -2.56
CA THR A 242 -9.05 18.76 -3.94
C THR A 242 -7.59 18.37 -4.23
N LEU A 243 -7.26 18.19 -5.51
CA LEU A 243 -5.89 17.84 -5.94
C LEU A 243 -4.85 18.90 -5.50
N TRP A 244 -5.23 20.18 -5.47
CA TRP A 244 -4.37 21.27 -5.00
C TRP A 244 -4.03 21.16 -3.51
N MET A 245 -5.00 20.77 -2.69
CA MET A 245 -4.76 20.56 -1.26
C MET A 245 -3.89 19.32 -1.02
N LEU A 246 -3.98 18.29 -1.87
CA LEU A 246 -3.03 17.17 -1.84
C LEU A 246 -1.61 17.64 -2.16
N LEU A 247 -1.44 18.43 -3.22
CA LEU A 247 -0.13 18.95 -3.64
C LEU A 247 0.47 19.83 -2.54
N ALA A 248 -0.31 20.73 -1.96
CA ALA A 248 0.10 21.55 -0.82
C ALA A 248 0.46 20.71 0.41
N ALA A 249 -0.38 19.73 0.77
CA ALA A 249 -0.10 18.81 1.88
C ALA A 249 1.15 17.96 1.63
N GLY A 250 1.41 17.57 0.38
CA GLY A 250 2.62 16.88 -0.05
C GLY A 250 3.87 17.75 0.16
N ILE A 251 3.87 18.98 -0.36
CA ILE A 251 4.97 19.93 -0.17
C ILE A 251 5.22 20.19 1.32
N MET A 252 4.15 20.48 2.08
CA MET A 252 4.24 20.67 3.53
C MET A 252 4.77 19.42 4.25
N GLY A 253 4.39 18.23 3.79
CA GLY A 253 4.89 16.96 4.32
C GLY A 253 6.39 16.76 4.08
N VAL A 254 6.88 17.10 2.87
CA VAL A 254 8.30 17.04 2.53
C VAL A 254 9.11 18.03 3.37
N VAL A 255 8.64 19.29 3.46
CA VAL A 255 9.29 20.33 4.28
C VAL A 255 9.29 19.95 5.76
N GLY A 256 8.16 19.45 6.27
CA GLY A 256 8.04 19.00 7.67
C GLY A 256 8.95 17.80 7.97
N MET A 257 9.06 16.84 7.06
CA MET A 257 9.97 15.70 7.18
C MET A 257 11.43 16.14 7.19
N PHE A 258 11.80 17.10 6.35
CA PHE A 258 13.14 17.68 6.31
C PHE A 258 13.46 18.44 7.61
N TRP A 259 12.54 19.26 8.10
CA TRP A 259 12.70 19.96 9.38
C TRP A 259 12.92 18.99 10.54
N LEU A 260 12.12 17.91 10.61
CA LEU A 260 12.30 16.86 11.61
C LEU A 260 13.63 16.12 11.45
N ALA A 261 14.14 15.96 10.22
CA ALA A 261 15.45 15.37 9.98
C ALA A 261 16.57 16.29 10.50
N LEU A 262 16.56 17.58 10.15
CA LEU A 262 17.54 18.55 10.67
C LEU A 262 17.56 18.57 12.20
N LYS A 263 16.39 18.65 12.83
CA LYS A 263 16.26 18.65 14.29
C LYS A 263 16.73 17.34 14.94
N ARG A 264 16.56 16.21 14.26
CA ARG A 264 16.95 14.88 14.78
C ARG A 264 18.45 14.61 14.60
N TYR A 265 19.06 15.11 13.54
CA TYR A 265 20.47 14.88 13.23
C TYR A 265 21.38 16.01 13.74
N SER A 266 20.83 17.03 14.41
CA SER A 266 21.57 18.21 14.91
C SER A 266 22.48 18.81 13.83
N LEU A 267 21.98 18.86 12.60
CA LEU A 267 22.71 19.37 11.46
C LEU A 267 22.53 20.89 11.44
N ASP A 268 23.52 21.63 11.93
CA ASP A 268 23.59 23.10 11.84
C ASP A 268 24.00 23.52 10.43
N VAL A 269 23.15 23.18 9.46
CA VAL A 269 23.42 23.45 8.04
C VAL A 269 22.77 24.78 7.65
N SER A 270 23.55 25.70 7.10
CA SER A 270 23.08 27.01 6.66
C SER A 270 23.34 27.22 5.16
N GLY A 271 22.42 27.90 4.48
CA GLY A 271 22.55 28.26 3.06
C GLY A 271 22.58 27.06 2.10
N ALA A 272 23.66 26.96 1.31
CA ALA A 272 23.78 26.04 0.19
C ALA A 272 23.87 24.56 0.62
N GLU A 273 24.51 24.26 1.75
CA GLU A 273 24.62 22.90 2.27
C GLU A 273 23.27 22.36 2.77
N ALA A 274 22.40 23.24 3.30
CA ALA A 274 21.05 22.85 3.71
C ALA A 274 20.20 22.48 2.48
N PHE A 275 20.37 23.22 1.38
CA PHE A 275 19.70 22.94 0.12
C PHE A 275 20.22 21.65 -0.54
N TYR A 276 21.54 21.41 -0.52
CA TYR A 276 22.14 20.14 -0.92
C TYR A 276 21.54 18.96 -0.13
N THR A 277 21.55 19.07 1.20
CA THR A 277 21.05 18.02 2.10
C THR A 277 19.55 17.78 1.88
N PHE A 278 18.78 18.85 1.63
CA PHE A 278 17.37 18.76 1.28
C PHE A 278 17.15 17.97 -0.02
N LEU A 279 17.84 18.34 -1.10
CA LEU A 279 17.72 17.69 -2.39
C LEU A 279 18.14 16.21 -2.32
N TYR A 280 19.28 15.94 -1.68
CA TYR A 280 19.83 14.60 -1.50
C TYR A 280 18.86 13.69 -0.73
N LEU A 281 18.41 14.13 0.46
CA LEU A 281 17.50 13.34 1.29
C LEU A 281 16.12 13.19 0.64
N THR A 282 15.63 14.21 -0.05
CA THR A 282 14.33 14.16 -0.74
C THR A 282 14.38 13.14 -1.89
N ARG A 283 15.45 13.15 -2.68
CA ARG A 283 15.66 12.17 -3.75
C ARG A 283 15.69 10.75 -3.18
N ASP A 284 16.56 10.47 -2.22
CA ASP A 284 16.73 9.10 -1.69
C ASP A 284 15.49 8.61 -0.92
N THR A 285 14.71 9.53 -0.33
CA THR A 285 13.49 9.19 0.39
C THR A 285 12.34 8.83 -0.57
N PHE A 286 12.10 9.64 -1.60
CA PHE A 286 10.92 9.49 -2.46
C PHE A 286 11.19 8.75 -3.77
N SER A 287 12.40 8.89 -4.33
CA SER A 287 12.77 8.35 -5.64
C SER A 287 14.18 7.72 -5.60
N PRO A 288 14.31 6.50 -5.04
CA PRO A 288 15.57 5.72 -5.06
C PRO A 288 15.89 5.15 -6.46
N TRP A 289 15.65 5.90 -7.53
CA TRP A 289 15.83 5.46 -8.91
C TRP A 289 17.30 5.22 -9.26
N GLU A 290 18.21 5.98 -8.65
CA GLU A 290 19.66 5.86 -8.84
C GLU A 290 20.20 4.52 -8.32
N ASN A 291 19.54 3.91 -7.33
CA ASN A 291 19.91 2.58 -6.84
C ASN A 291 19.76 1.51 -7.91
N LEU A 292 18.77 1.65 -8.80
CA LEU A 292 18.63 0.76 -9.96
C LEU A 292 19.81 0.94 -10.92
N ALA A 293 20.23 2.18 -11.17
CA ALA A 293 21.37 2.45 -12.03
C ALA A 293 22.68 1.91 -11.42
N LEU A 294 22.91 2.11 -10.12
CA LEU A 294 24.03 1.52 -9.38
C LEU A 294 24.07 -0.01 -9.48
N LEU A 295 22.90 -0.65 -9.42
CA LEU A 295 22.75 -2.09 -9.53
C LEU A 295 23.08 -2.58 -10.95
N LEU A 296 22.61 -1.87 -11.98
CA LEU A 296 22.93 -2.18 -13.38
C LEU A 296 24.39 -1.92 -13.73
N ASP A 297 25.01 -0.93 -13.09
CA ASP A 297 26.45 -0.65 -13.25
C ASP A 297 27.31 -1.79 -12.68
N ASN A 298 26.88 -2.37 -11.55
CA ASN A 298 27.53 -3.50 -10.91
C ASN A 298 26.95 -4.87 -11.35
N TYR A 299 26.32 -4.94 -12.53
CA TYR A 299 25.65 -6.15 -13.00
C TYR A 299 26.56 -7.39 -13.05
N SER A 300 27.85 -7.20 -13.34
CA SER A 300 28.84 -8.28 -13.38
C SER A 300 29.14 -8.91 -12.02
N LYS A 301 28.84 -8.22 -10.92
CA LYS A 301 29.02 -8.72 -9.55
C LYS A 301 27.78 -9.43 -9.00
N ILE A 302 26.69 -9.47 -9.77
CA ILE A 302 25.42 -10.04 -9.32
C ILE A 302 25.43 -11.55 -9.51
N ASP A 303 25.41 -12.26 -8.39
CA ASP A 303 25.05 -13.67 -8.33
C ASP A 303 23.53 -13.80 -8.24
N PHE A 304 22.91 -14.32 -9.29
CA PHE A 304 21.45 -14.45 -9.38
C PHE A 304 20.92 -15.31 -8.24
N GLN A 305 20.06 -14.72 -7.40
CA GLN A 305 19.54 -15.37 -6.20
C GLN A 305 18.29 -16.22 -6.45
N GLY A 306 17.73 -16.20 -7.67
CA GLY A 306 16.46 -16.85 -7.98
C GLY A 306 15.31 -16.29 -7.13
N LEU A 307 14.40 -17.15 -6.72
CA LEU A 307 13.28 -16.79 -5.81
C LEU A 307 13.67 -16.87 -4.32
N ALA A 308 14.92 -17.19 -4.00
CA ALA A 308 15.38 -17.34 -2.61
C ALA A 308 15.16 -16.08 -1.75
N PRO A 309 15.34 -14.83 -2.24
CA PRO A 309 15.10 -13.64 -1.44
C PRO A 309 13.66 -13.54 -0.92
N ILE A 310 12.67 -14.01 -1.70
CA ILE A 310 11.27 -14.04 -1.27
C ILE A 310 11.11 -14.96 -0.06
N VAL A 311 11.65 -16.18 -0.14
CA VAL A 311 11.58 -17.18 0.94
C VAL A 311 12.33 -16.69 2.18
N ARG A 312 13.52 -16.11 2.00
CA ARG A 312 14.32 -15.57 3.09
C ARG A 312 13.62 -14.42 3.80
N ASP A 313 12.87 -13.57 3.09
CA ASP A 313 12.13 -12.47 3.73
C ASP A 313 11.01 -12.98 4.68
N PHE A 314 10.50 -14.21 4.46
CA PHE A 314 9.58 -14.86 5.41
C PHE A 314 10.25 -15.26 6.72
N TYR A 315 11.58 -15.39 6.77
CA TYR A 315 12.28 -15.77 8.00
C TYR A 315 11.96 -14.79 9.11
N VAL A 316 11.73 -13.50 8.78
CA VAL A 316 11.32 -12.46 9.74
C VAL A 316 10.12 -12.85 10.60
N PHE A 317 9.20 -13.67 10.07
CA PHE A 317 8.00 -14.11 10.77
C PHE A 317 8.20 -15.34 11.64
N ILE A 318 9.30 -16.08 11.46
CA ILE A 318 9.60 -17.28 12.24
C ILE A 318 10.24 -16.84 13.57
N PRO A 319 9.59 -17.09 14.72
CA PRO A 319 10.14 -16.72 16.01
C PRO A 319 11.41 -17.50 16.37
N SER A 320 12.32 -16.89 17.13
CA SER A 320 13.59 -17.53 17.53
C SER A 320 13.42 -18.77 18.42
N TRP A 321 12.30 -18.95 19.12
CA TRP A 321 12.01 -20.17 19.87
C TRP A 321 11.64 -21.35 18.97
N LEU A 322 11.06 -21.09 17.79
CA LEU A 322 10.73 -22.11 16.81
C LEU A 322 11.95 -22.47 15.94
N TRP A 323 12.86 -21.51 15.73
CA TRP A 323 14.12 -21.72 15.03
C TRP A 323 15.27 -20.97 15.73
N PRO A 324 15.97 -21.63 16.67
CA PRO A 324 17.06 -21.03 17.45
C PRO A 324 18.24 -20.56 16.61
N ASP A 325 18.63 -21.36 15.60
CA ASP A 325 19.77 -21.08 14.72
C ASP A 325 19.43 -20.15 13.53
N ARG A 326 18.29 -19.46 13.61
CA ARG A 326 17.85 -18.56 12.55
C ARG A 326 18.87 -17.43 12.36
N PRO A 327 19.24 -17.08 11.10
CA PRO A 327 20.05 -15.90 10.83
C PRO A 327 19.36 -14.61 11.33
N ASN A 328 20.06 -13.86 12.18
CA ASN A 328 19.58 -12.57 12.70
C ASN A 328 19.40 -11.52 11.59
N LEU A 329 20.23 -11.61 10.55
CA LEU A 329 20.24 -10.75 9.39
C LEU A 329 19.66 -11.52 8.20
N VAL A 330 18.49 -11.09 7.73
CA VAL A 330 17.78 -11.76 6.64
C VAL A 330 18.36 -11.31 5.29
N TRP A 331 18.87 -12.26 4.50
CA TRP A 331 19.32 -12.02 3.13
C TRP A 331 18.13 -11.83 2.16
N ASN A 332 17.49 -10.68 2.28
CA ASN A 332 16.57 -10.17 1.27
C ASN A 332 17.32 -9.36 0.22
N THR A 333 16.61 -8.94 -0.82
CA THR A 333 17.22 -8.28 -1.98
C THR A 333 17.87 -6.95 -1.60
N ALA A 334 17.32 -6.24 -0.61
CA ALA A 334 17.91 -5.00 -0.10
C ALA A 334 19.24 -5.22 0.62
N ASN A 335 19.31 -6.23 1.50
CA ASN A 335 20.55 -6.56 2.19
C ASN A 335 21.61 -7.11 1.25
N TYR A 336 21.21 -7.94 0.27
CA TYR A 336 22.12 -8.40 -0.79
C TYR A 336 22.71 -7.23 -1.59
N PHE A 337 21.85 -6.32 -2.06
CA PHE A 337 22.31 -5.13 -2.78
C PHE A 337 23.24 -4.26 -1.94
N THR A 338 22.94 -4.10 -0.65
CA THR A 338 23.75 -3.27 0.24
C THR A 338 25.09 -3.90 0.57
N TRP A 339 25.14 -5.19 0.89
CA TRP A 339 26.34 -5.84 1.40
C TRP A 339 27.23 -6.41 0.30
N ASP A 340 26.63 -7.05 -0.70
CA ASP A 340 27.40 -7.82 -1.68
C ASP A 340 27.67 -6.98 -2.94
N VAL A 341 26.76 -6.08 -3.30
CA VAL A 341 26.92 -5.22 -4.49
C VAL A 341 27.60 -3.89 -4.14
N LEU A 342 27.15 -3.22 -3.08
CA LEU A 342 27.67 -1.91 -2.65
C LEU A 342 28.80 -1.98 -1.60
N ASP A 343 29.13 -3.18 -1.10
CA ASP A 343 30.10 -3.40 -0.02
C ASP A 343 29.88 -2.51 1.22
N ASN A 344 28.61 -2.23 1.54
CA ASN A 344 28.24 -1.31 2.60
C ASN A 344 27.65 -2.05 3.81
N ARG A 345 28.48 -2.31 4.82
CA ARG A 345 28.06 -3.00 6.06
C ARG A 345 27.62 -2.08 7.20
N SER A 346 27.22 -0.83 6.90
CA SER A 346 26.80 0.19 7.90
C SER A 346 25.52 -0.15 8.69
N GLY A 347 24.91 -1.32 8.44
CA GLY A 347 23.67 -1.76 9.09
C GLY A 347 22.40 -1.09 8.55
N LEU A 348 22.50 -0.30 7.49
CA LEU A 348 21.39 0.35 6.79
C LEU A 348 21.11 -0.38 5.47
N ALA A 349 19.94 -0.98 5.34
CA ALA A 349 19.52 -1.63 4.10
C ALA A 349 19.07 -0.59 3.06
N ILE A 350 19.75 -0.55 1.92
CA ILE A 350 19.41 0.27 0.76
C ILE A 350 18.48 -0.52 -0.15
N SER A 351 17.37 0.09 -0.53
CA SER A 351 16.39 -0.56 -1.40
C SER A 351 16.83 -0.56 -2.87
N PRO A 352 16.80 -1.71 -3.57
CA PRO A 352 17.06 -1.82 -4.99
C PRO A 352 15.82 -1.50 -5.84
N THR A 353 14.67 -1.15 -5.24
CA THR A 353 13.37 -0.88 -5.90
C THR A 353 12.70 -2.11 -6.52
N LEU A 354 11.47 -1.93 -7.03
CA LEU A 354 10.73 -2.97 -7.75
C LEU A 354 11.57 -3.66 -8.84
N ILE A 355 12.17 -2.87 -9.73
CA ILE A 355 12.91 -3.40 -10.88
C ILE A 355 14.22 -4.00 -10.43
N GLY A 356 14.96 -3.35 -9.53
CA GLY A 356 16.24 -3.89 -9.07
C GLY A 356 16.05 -5.20 -8.30
N SER A 357 14.92 -5.36 -7.58
CA SER A 357 14.60 -6.64 -6.95
C SER A 357 14.43 -7.78 -7.97
N LEU A 358 13.81 -7.50 -9.13
CA LEU A 358 13.68 -8.47 -10.22
C LEU A 358 15.03 -8.80 -10.86
N VAL A 359 15.90 -7.79 -11.02
CA VAL A 359 17.23 -7.97 -11.58
C VAL A 359 18.12 -8.86 -10.69
N VAL A 360 18.07 -8.70 -9.37
CA VAL A 360 18.82 -9.58 -8.46
C VAL A 360 18.29 -11.03 -8.49
N MET A 361 16.98 -11.21 -8.66
CA MET A 361 16.37 -12.54 -8.70
C MET A 361 16.76 -13.32 -9.96
N GLY A 362 16.76 -12.70 -11.15
CA GLY A 362 17.01 -13.43 -12.39
C GLY A 362 17.44 -12.57 -13.57
N GLY A 363 18.07 -11.43 -13.28
CA GLY A 363 18.64 -10.54 -14.27
C GLY A 363 17.61 -9.78 -15.10
N VAL A 364 18.06 -9.26 -16.24
CA VAL A 364 17.23 -8.43 -17.14
C VAL A 364 15.99 -9.18 -17.66
N PHE A 365 16.06 -10.52 -17.78
CA PHE A 365 14.93 -11.35 -18.24
C PHE A 365 13.76 -11.38 -17.24
N PHE A 366 14.00 -11.13 -15.96
CA PHE A 366 12.95 -11.10 -14.95
C PHE A 366 12.16 -9.78 -14.94
N ILE A 367 12.65 -8.73 -15.61
CA ILE A 367 11.94 -7.45 -15.76
C ILE A 367 10.59 -7.62 -16.48
N PRO A 368 10.52 -8.19 -17.71
CA PRO A 368 9.23 -8.39 -18.40
C PRO A 368 8.32 -9.37 -17.65
N LEU A 369 8.86 -10.45 -17.09
CA LEU A 369 8.09 -11.43 -16.30
C LEU A 369 7.46 -10.75 -15.08
N GLY A 370 8.25 -9.99 -14.33
CA GLY A 370 7.80 -9.25 -13.16
C GLY A 370 6.73 -8.20 -13.53
N ALA A 371 6.87 -7.52 -14.67
CA ALA A 371 5.88 -6.56 -15.14
C ALA A 371 4.50 -7.21 -15.38
N VAL A 372 4.48 -8.41 -15.96
CA VAL A 372 3.25 -9.20 -16.15
C VAL A 372 2.62 -9.59 -14.82
N VAL A 373 3.42 -10.14 -13.90
CA VAL A 373 2.96 -10.56 -12.57
C VAL A 373 2.40 -9.38 -11.77
N VAL A 374 3.11 -8.24 -11.76
CA VAL A 374 2.65 -7.00 -11.12
C VAL A 374 1.35 -6.51 -11.76
N GLY A 375 1.23 -6.58 -13.10
CA GLY A 375 -0.01 -6.26 -13.81
C GLY A 375 -1.21 -7.08 -13.32
N PHE A 376 -1.03 -8.37 -13.09
CA PHE A 376 -2.08 -9.23 -12.54
C PHE A 376 -2.38 -8.96 -11.06
N ILE A 377 -1.36 -8.67 -10.25
CA ILE A 377 -1.55 -8.31 -8.84
C ILE A 377 -2.39 -7.05 -8.73
N ILE A 378 -2.04 -5.97 -9.45
CA ILE A 378 -2.80 -4.72 -9.40
C ILE A 378 -4.23 -4.93 -9.90
N LYS A 379 -4.40 -5.71 -10.96
CA LYS A 379 -5.72 -6.08 -11.48
C LYS A 379 -6.57 -6.87 -10.47
N TRP A 380 -5.95 -7.74 -9.67
CA TRP A 380 -6.62 -8.47 -8.61
C TRP A 380 -7.11 -7.54 -7.49
N PHE A 381 -6.29 -6.57 -7.07
CA PHE A 381 -6.72 -5.56 -6.10
C PHE A 381 -7.85 -4.67 -6.63
N ASP A 382 -7.80 -4.25 -7.90
CA ASP A 382 -8.89 -3.51 -8.55
C ASP A 382 -10.18 -4.32 -8.56
N TRP A 383 -10.10 -5.61 -8.84
CA TRP A 383 -11.25 -6.50 -8.83
C TRP A 383 -11.89 -6.63 -7.44
N ILE A 384 -11.10 -6.82 -6.37
CA ILE A 384 -11.62 -6.87 -5.00
C ILE A 384 -12.24 -5.54 -4.60
N TYR A 385 -11.61 -4.43 -4.98
CA TYR A 385 -12.12 -3.10 -4.66
C TYR A 385 -13.46 -2.81 -5.33
N GLU A 386 -13.61 -3.18 -6.60
CA GLU A 386 -14.85 -3.02 -7.34
C GLU A 386 -15.93 -3.97 -6.79
N ALA A 387 -15.58 -5.21 -6.43
CA ALA A 387 -16.48 -6.12 -5.74
C ALA A 387 -16.97 -5.52 -4.41
N GLY A 388 -16.09 -4.85 -3.65
CA GLY A 388 -16.43 -4.17 -2.40
C GLY A 388 -17.31 -2.92 -2.59
N LYS A 389 -17.39 -2.34 -3.79
CA LYS A 389 -18.32 -1.23 -4.12
C LYS A 389 -19.69 -1.72 -4.53
N GLN A 390 -19.75 -2.83 -5.26
CA GLN A 390 -20.99 -3.39 -5.81
C GLN A 390 -21.76 -4.24 -4.78
N GLU A 391 -21.13 -4.59 -3.66
CA GLU A 391 -21.74 -5.39 -2.61
C GLU A 391 -22.89 -4.64 -1.90
N THR A 392 -24.07 -5.27 -1.86
CA THR A 392 -25.27 -4.72 -1.19
C THR A 392 -25.17 -4.77 0.34
N ASN A 393 -24.46 -5.76 0.89
CA ASN A 393 -24.24 -5.86 2.33
C ASN A 393 -23.15 -4.88 2.79
N ARG A 394 -23.59 -3.83 3.51
CA ARG A 394 -22.75 -2.79 4.11
C ARG A 394 -21.56 -3.32 4.93
N TYR A 395 -21.75 -4.40 5.67
CA TYR A 395 -20.74 -4.98 6.56
C TYR A 395 -19.62 -5.65 5.77
N LYS A 396 -20.00 -6.47 4.79
CA LYS A 396 -19.07 -7.11 3.87
C LYS A 396 -18.33 -6.07 3.01
N ALA A 397 -19.05 -5.08 2.49
CA ALA A 397 -18.47 -3.96 1.76
C ALA A 397 -17.39 -3.23 2.59
N ALA A 398 -17.67 -2.97 3.88
CA ALA A 398 -16.72 -2.30 4.77
C ALA A 398 -15.45 -3.14 5.00
N ILE A 399 -15.56 -4.46 5.16
CA ILE A 399 -14.40 -5.35 5.32
C ILE A 399 -13.57 -5.42 4.05
N LEU A 400 -14.19 -5.59 2.88
CA LEU A 400 -13.48 -5.63 1.59
C LEU A 400 -12.75 -4.31 1.33
N GLN A 401 -13.41 -3.16 1.58
CA GLN A 401 -12.80 -1.85 1.43
C GLN A 401 -11.67 -1.63 2.45
N ALA A 402 -11.85 -2.05 3.71
CA ALA A 402 -10.79 -1.98 4.72
C ALA A 402 -9.58 -2.85 4.39
N PHE A 403 -9.79 -4.05 3.82
CA PHE A 403 -8.72 -4.90 3.31
C PHE A 403 -7.95 -4.22 2.18
N CYS A 404 -8.66 -3.71 1.16
CA CYS A 404 -8.06 -3.03 0.02
C CYS A 404 -7.26 -1.79 0.44
N PHE A 405 -7.85 -0.92 1.26
CA PHE A 405 -7.17 0.29 1.75
C PHE A 405 -6.05 -0.05 2.74
N GLY A 406 -6.18 -1.10 3.55
CA GLY A 406 -5.10 -1.59 4.40
C GLY A 406 -3.89 -2.08 3.59
N ALA A 407 -4.13 -2.66 2.41
CA ALA A 407 -3.09 -3.15 1.50
C ALA A 407 -2.40 -2.05 0.67
N ILE A 408 -2.89 -0.79 0.68
CA ILE A 408 -2.28 0.33 -0.04
C ILE A 408 -0.81 0.52 0.38
N PHE A 409 -0.47 0.33 1.66
CA PHE A 409 0.92 0.40 2.09
C PHE A 409 1.79 -0.65 1.40
N ASN A 410 1.28 -1.87 1.22
CA ASN A 410 2.02 -2.91 0.54
C ASN A 410 2.29 -2.52 -0.93
N MET A 411 1.42 -1.75 -1.58
CA MET A 411 1.71 -1.22 -2.92
C MET A 411 2.87 -0.22 -2.94
N ILE A 412 3.02 0.59 -1.88
CA ILE A 412 4.18 1.47 -1.72
C ILE A 412 5.45 0.63 -1.56
N VAL A 413 5.39 -0.44 -0.76
CA VAL A 413 6.49 -1.39 -0.58
C VAL A 413 6.85 -2.08 -1.90
N LEU A 414 5.86 -2.47 -2.70
CA LEU A 414 6.09 -3.09 -4.00
C LEU A 414 6.91 -2.18 -4.91
N ALA A 415 6.50 -0.92 -5.06
CA ALA A 415 7.20 0.02 -5.93
C ALA A 415 8.60 0.38 -5.38
N ARG A 416 8.67 0.70 -4.08
CA ARG A 416 9.86 1.31 -3.47
C ARG A 416 10.87 0.30 -2.94
N GLU A 417 10.43 -0.79 -2.32
CA GLU A 417 11.29 -1.76 -1.64
C GLU A 417 11.63 -2.96 -2.52
N GLY A 418 10.64 -3.56 -3.19
CA GLY A 418 10.86 -4.73 -4.04
C GLY A 418 9.72 -5.77 -3.98
N VAL A 419 9.78 -6.76 -4.87
CA VAL A 419 8.79 -7.84 -4.97
C VAL A 419 8.85 -8.78 -3.76
N ASP A 420 10.04 -9.08 -3.26
CA ASP A 420 10.26 -9.94 -2.09
C ASP A 420 9.61 -9.39 -0.81
N SER A 421 9.92 -8.13 -0.46
CA SER A 421 9.32 -7.45 0.69
C SER A 421 7.81 -7.28 0.52
N PHE A 422 7.34 -7.10 -0.71
CA PHE A 422 5.91 -7.05 -1.00
C PHE A 422 5.20 -8.39 -0.75
N VAL A 423 5.70 -9.48 -1.34
CA VAL A 423 5.06 -10.81 -1.25
C VAL A 423 4.97 -11.24 0.20
N SER A 424 6.06 -11.10 0.96
CA SER A 424 6.09 -11.47 2.37
C SER A 424 5.06 -10.69 3.20
N ARG A 425 4.97 -9.37 3.00
CA ARG A 425 4.03 -8.49 3.73
C ARG A 425 2.59 -8.71 3.32
N VAL A 426 2.30 -8.91 2.02
CA VAL A 426 0.93 -9.17 1.56
C VAL A 426 0.45 -10.53 2.04
N VAL A 427 1.26 -11.57 1.94
CA VAL A 427 0.89 -12.91 2.41
C VAL A 427 0.63 -12.87 3.91
N PHE A 428 1.54 -12.27 4.69
CA PHE A 428 1.35 -12.09 6.13
C PHE A 428 0.08 -11.28 6.46
N PHE A 429 -0.14 -10.17 5.75
CA PHE A 429 -1.35 -9.35 5.90
C PHE A 429 -2.62 -10.16 5.61
N CYS A 430 -2.64 -10.92 4.52
CA CYS A 430 -3.78 -11.75 4.13
C CYS A 430 -4.05 -12.86 5.15
N ILE A 431 -3.01 -13.53 5.65
CA ILE A 431 -3.14 -14.60 6.65
C ILE A 431 -3.71 -14.04 7.95
N VAL A 432 -3.10 -13.00 8.52
CA VAL A 432 -3.55 -12.44 9.81
C VAL A 432 -4.95 -11.83 9.67
N PHE A 433 -5.21 -11.08 8.60
CA PHE A 433 -6.53 -10.50 8.35
C PHE A 433 -7.59 -11.60 8.16
N GLY A 434 -7.28 -12.65 7.39
CA GLY A 434 -8.15 -13.81 7.18
C GLY A 434 -8.43 -14.58 8.46
N LEU A 435 -7.40 -14.83 9.28
CA LEU A 435 -7.54 -15.47 10.59
C LEU A 435 -8.42 -14.65 11.52
N CYS A 436 -8.30 -13.31 11.54
CA CYS A 436 -9.20 -12.45 12.30
C CYS A 436 -10.66 -12.58 11.85
N LEU A 437 -10.93 -12.70 10.54
CA LEU A 437 -12.28 -12.90 10.02
C LEU A 437 -12.84 -14.27 10.40
N VAL A 438 -12.03 -15.33 10.29
CA VAL A 438 -12.42 -16.69 10.68
C VAL A 438 -12.67 -16.75 12.19
N ALA A 439 -11.76 -16.21 13.01
CA ALA A 439 -11.93 -16.14 14.45
C ALA A 439 -13.16 -15.33 14.85
N ALA A 440 -13.46 -14.22 14.17
CA ALA A 440 -14.67 -13.45 14.41
C ALA A 440 -15.95 -14.26 14.13
N LYS A 441 -15.95 -15.11 13.09
CA LYS A 441 -17.06 -16.02 12.79
C LYS A 441 -17.20 -17.14 13.82
N LEU A 442 -16.09 -17.74 14.24
CA LEU A 442 -16.09 -18.78 15.27
C LEU A 442 -16.59 -18.22 16.61
N LEU A 443 -16.13 -17.02 16.99
CA LEU A 443 -16.61 -16.33 18.20
C LEU A 443 -18.08 -15.95 18.09
N TYR A 444 -18.54 -15.50 16.93
CA TYR A 444 -19.96 -15.25 16.70
C TYR A 444 -20.79 -16.52 16.91
N TRP A 445 -20.38 -17.64 16.32
CA TRP A 445 -21.08 -18.92 16.48
C TRP A 445 -21.07 -19.42 17.93
N LEU A 446 -19.98 -19.20 18.66
CA LEU A 446 -19.88 -19.50 20.09
C LEU A 446 -20.82 -18.62 20.92
N PHE A 447 -20.89 -17.32 20.65
CA PHE A 447 -21.81 -16.41 21.34
C PHE A 447 -23.27 -16.66 20.99
N GLU A 448 -23.57 -17.09 19.76
CA GLU A 448 -24.89 -17.54 19.34
C GLU A 448 -25.29 -18.82 20.08
N SER A 449 -24.40 -19.81 20.15
CA SER A 449 -24.60 -21.06 20.89
C SER A 449 -24.76 -20.82 22.40
N ALA A 450 -24.11 -19.79 22.94
CA ALA A 450 -24.24 -19.36 24.34
C ALA A 450 -25.45 -18.45 24.62
N GLY A 451 -26.26 -18.11 23.60
CA GLY A 451 -27.47 -17.28 23.76
C GLY A 451 -27.20 -15.80 24.07
N LEU A 452 -25.97 -15.32 23.92
CA LEU A 452 -25.56 -13.93 24.24
C LEU A 452 -25.98 -12.92 23.15
N ILE A 453 -26.40 -13.39 21.98
CA ILE A 453 -26.81 -12.54 20.86
C ILE A 453 -28.33 -12.41 20.84
N ARG A 454 -28.86 -11.26 21.27
CA ARG A 454 -30.27 -10.92 21.05
C ARG A 454 -30.52 -10.67 19.57
N THR A 455 -31.06 -11.65 18.87
CA THR A 455 -31.79 -11.40 17.62
C THR A 455 -32.99 -10.52 17.93
N PHE A 456 -32.89 -9.23 17.66
CA PHE A 456 -34.07 -8.38 17.56
C PHE A 456 -34.88 -8.86 16.35
N VAL A 457 -35.73 -9.85 16.56
CA VAL A 457 -36.84 -10.14 15.65
C VAL A 457 -37.76 -8.94 15.77
N VAL A 458 -37.63 -7.99 14.84
CA VAL A 458 -38.72 -7.05 14.58
C VAL A 458 -39.84 -7.90 13.99
N SER A 459 -40.69 -8.42 14.87
CA SER A 459 -42.01 -8.89 14.49
C SER A 459 -42.73 -7.67 13.92
N ASN A 460 -42.72 -7.54 12.60
CA ASN A 460 -43.75 -6.78 11.91
C ASN A 460 -45.06 -7.55 12.18
N LEU A 461 -45.65 -7.27 13.35
CA LEU A 461 -47.07 -7.44 13.58
C LEU A 461 -47.75 -6.74 12.41
N ALA A 462 -48.28 -7.55 11.50
CA ALA A 462 -49.23 -7.13 10.51
C ALA A 462 -50.43 -6.55 11.25
N ALA A 463 -50.35 -5.27 11.62
CA ALA A 463 -51.51 -4.43 11.84
C ALA A 463 -52.12 -4.19 10.45
N SER A 464 -52.81 -5.23 9.97
CA SER A 464 -53.82 -5.12 8.94
C SER A 464 -54.93 -4.24 9.50
N GLN A 465 -54.83 -2.94 9.28
CA GLN A 465 -56.02 -2.08 9.21
C GLN A 465 -56.00 -1.35 7.88
N LYS A 466 -56.90 -1.83 7.02
CA LYS A 466 -57.31 -1.22 5.76
C LYS A 466 -57.72 0.23 6.01
N THR A 467 -57.13 1.16 5.27
CA THR A 467 -57.77 2.43 4.91
C THR A 467 -57.45 2.71 3.44
N PRO A 468 -58.45 2.71 2.55
CA PRO A 468 -58.23 2.96 1.13
C PRO A 468 -58.15 4.48 0.93
N VAL A 469 -56.97 5.01 0.63
CA VAL A 469 -56.88 6.36 0.09
C VAL A 469 -56.98 6.25 -1.44
N ILE A 470 -58.23 6.28 -1.91
CA ILE A 470 -58.56 6.71 -3.26
C ILE A 470 -58.26 8.21 -3.30
N LEU A 471 -57.32 8.63 -4.13
CA LEU A 471 -57.23 10.01 -4.59
C LEU A 471 -56.71 9.96 -6.02
N ASP A 472 -57.67 9.96 -6.95
CA ASP A 472 -57.44 10.22 -8.35
C ASP A 472 -58.11 11.55 -8.73
N VAL A 473 -57.44 12.25 -9.64
CA VAL A 473 -57.90 13.36 -10.50
C VAL A 473 -58.32 14.70 -9.83
N ARG A 474 -57.60 15.80 -10.15
CA ARG A 474 -57.94 16.76 -11.23
C ARG A 474 -57.52 18.22 -10.93
N LYS A 475 -56.75 18.78 -11.88
CA LYS A 475 -56.65 20.19 -12.31
C LYS A 475 -57.20 21.28 -11.38
N ARG A 476 -56.34 22.24 -11.04
CA ARG A 476 -56.68 23.67 -11.17
C ARG A 476 -55.49 24.46 -11.70
N ASN A 477 -55.67 24.93 -12.93
CA ASN A 477 -54.94 26.07 -13.49
C ASN A 477 -55.33 27.34 -12.73
N GLY A 478 -54.40 28.29 -12.65
CA GLY A 478 -54.71 29.71 -12.87
C GLY A 478 -54.72 30.63 -11.64
N VAL A 479 -53.81 31.61 -11.70
CA VAL A 479 -53.98 33.04 -11.36
C VAL A 479 -54.32 33.36 -9.90
N GLU A 480 -53.36 33.88 -9.13
CA GLU A 480 -53.09 35.32 -8.91
C GLU A 480 -51.66 35.50 -8.35
#